data_AF-A0A350G6Y2-F1
#
_entry.id   AF-A0A350G6Y2-F1
#
_cell.length_a   1.000
_cell.length_b   1.000
_cell.length_c   1.000
_cell.angle_alpha   90.00
_cell.angle_beta   90.00
_cell.angle_gamma   90.00
#
_symmetry.space_group_name_H-M   'P 1'
#
loop_
_entity.id
_entity.type
_entity.pdbx_description
1 polymer ?
#
loop_
_entity_poly.entity_id
_entity_poly.type
_entity_poly.pdbx_seq_one_letter_code
_entity_poly.pdbx_strand_id
1 'polypeptide(L)'
;METKGLTALRISLASPATIMSWSYGEVLKPETINYRRLRPEKDGLFCEAIFGPQRDWQCYCGKYKNPRYKGIICDKCGVEVTRSSVRRERMGHIALATPVAHIWYTRRIPSYLGMLLDISRRNLDRVLYFAQYIVTYVDEEARTKALKRLEDEISVSEREQASEINAKIVEIKKKREETIGEINQKRSALEQNYDEVIAEKLDPVIKEGQKLEKQIQDQMGEHAKKAIVFELTDEKILDAGDKVATKHISQVQKIVKSKLESLENELKDQRAKELEDLKMEAGRVKADADLQMEKLRSQLDEQTSASSNQNSRQRDEILELRPFTFISEIRYRELKQRWGQVFRADMGAEAFYDILERLDLDKLAEELWHEVKTTKSKQKRKKATTRLKVVEAFKRSGNRPEWMILTVLPVIPPDLRPMVQLDGGRFATSDLNDLYRRVINRNNRLKRLLELGAPDVIIRNEKRMLQEAVDSLIDNSQRGKALSRRGRRELKSLSDMLKGKKGRFRRNLLGKRVDYSGRSVIVVGPQLKLSQCGLPKSMALELYRPFVIARLVQNNYAANVKGARRLIERNRPEVWEALEGVIGERPVLLNRAPTLHRLGIQAFEPILIEGSAIQLHPLVTTAFNADFDGD
;
A
#
# COMPACT_ATOMS: atom_id res chain seq x y z
N MET A 1 -30.79 39.56 12.41
CA MET A 1 -30.39 38.24 12.95
C MET A 1 -30.02 38.47 14.39
N GLU A 2 -30.93 38.13 15.29
CA GLU A 2 -30.68 38.15 16.73
C GLU A 2 -29.53 37.18 17.02
N THR A 3 -28.43 37.72 17.53
CA THR A 3 -27.35 36.92 18.07
C THR A 3 -27.84 36.28 19.36
N LYS A 4 -28.45 35.10 19.26
CA LYS A 4 -28.35 34.14 20.37
C LYS A 4 -26.85 34.04 20.68
N GLY A 5 -26.45 34.42 21.89
CA GLY A 5 -25.05 34.56 22.28
C GLY A 5 -24.28 33.28 21.96
N LEU A 6 -23.50 33.29 20.88
CA LEU A 6 -22.63 32.19 20.50
C LEU A 6 -21.48 32.15 21.51
N THR A 7 -21.51 31.18 22.42
CA THR A 7 -20.48 31.00 23.47
C THR A 7 -19.29 30.16 23.01
N ALA A 8 -19.50 29.26 22.06
CA ALA A 8 -18.47 28.34 21.57
C ALA A 8 -18.61 28.03 20.08
N LEU A 9 -17.48 27.72 19.44
CA LEU A 9 -17.41 27.23 18.06
C LEU A 9 -16.78 25.83 18.06
N ARG A 10 -17.51 24.84 17.54
CA ARG A 10 -17.04 23.45 17.45
C ARG A 10 -16.59 23.12 16.02
N ILE A 11 -15.49 22.39 15.89
CA ILE A 11 -15.02 21.80 14.63
C ILE A 11 -14.95 20.28 14.76
N SER A 12 -15.42 19.56 13.75
CA SER A 12 -15.42 18.09 13.71
C SER A 12 -15.16 17.59 12.29
N LEU A 13 -14.93 16.28 12.16
CA LEU A 13 -14.92 15.63 10.85
C LEU A 13 -16.34 15.66 10.26
N ALA A 14 -16.42 15.79 8.93
CA ALA A 14 -17.69 15.77 8.21
C ALA A 14 -17.91 14.36 7.68
N SER A 15 -18.97 13.70 8.13
CA SER A 15 -19.39 12.42 7.55
C SER A 15 -19.90 12.62 6.11
N PRO A 16 -19.91 11.57 5.27
CA PRO A 16 -20.53 11.66 3.95
C PRO A 16 -21.99 12.12 3.99
N ALA A 17 -22.76 11.65 4.97
CA ALA A 17 -24.15 12.06 5.20
C ALA A 17 -24.25 13.55 5.57
N THR A 18 -23.33 14.05 6.40
CA THR A 18 -23.25 15.48 6.74
C THR A 18 -22.95 16.33 5.50
N ILE A 19 -22.03 15.90 4.64
CA ILE A 19 -21.71 16.60 3.40
C ILE A 19 -22.93 16.64 2.46
N MET A 20 -23.67 15.52 2.37
CA MET A 20 -24.92 15.46 1.61
C MET A 20 -25.99 16.40 2.18
N SER A 21 -26.12 16.51 3.51
CA SER A 21 -27.07 17.43 4.14
C SER A 21 -26.81 18.91 3.84
N TRP A 22 -25.56 19.27 3.54
CA TRP A 22 -25.18 20.62 3.14
C TRP A 22 -25.42 20.89 1.65
N SER A 23 -25.56 19.83 0.86
CA SER A 23 -25.54 19.93 -0.58
C SER A 23 -26.93 20.19 -1.14
N TYR A 24 -26.99 21.09 -2.12
CA TYR A 24 -28.19 21.39 -2.90
C TYR A 24 -28.23 20.65 -4.24
N GLY A 25 -27.22 19.82 -4.55
CA GLY A 25 -27.15 19.04 -5.78
C GLY A 25 -25.75 18.55 -6.14
N GLU A 26 -25.70 17.49 -6.94
CA GLU A 26 -24.44 16.92 -7.46
C GLU A 26 -23.95 17.70 -8.69
N VAL A 27 -22.66 18.04 -8.70
CA VAL A 27 -21.99 18.65 -9.87
C VAL A 27 -21.47 17.53 -10.77
N LEU A 28 -22.25 17.18 -11.78
CA LEU A 28 -21.91 16.12 -12.74
C LEU A 28 -20.94 16.58 -13.83
N LYS A 29 -21.03 17.85 -14.21
CA LYS A 29 -20.39 18.38 -15.42
C LYS A 29 -19.19 19.29 -15.10
N PRO A 30 -18.05 19.14 -15.79
CA PRO A 30 -16.89 20.00 -15.60
C PRO A 30 -17.07 21.40 -16.24
N GLU A 31 -18.13 21.61 -17.01
CA GLU A 31 -18.40 22.88 -17.67
C GLU A 31 -18.68 24.00 -16.66
N THR A 32 -18.32 25.23 -17.02
CA THR A 32 -18.52 26.42 -16.20
C THR A 32 -19.67 27.26 -16.73
N ILE A 33 -19.41 28.06 -17.77
CA ILE A 33 -20.36 28.92 -18.45
C ILE A 33 -20.29 28.68 -19.96
N ASN A 34 -21.40 28.88 -20.63
CA ASN A 34 -21.45 28.87 -22.08
C ASN A 34 -20.73 30.09 -22.64
N TYR A 35 -19.77 29.89 -23.54
CA TYR A 35 -18.97 31.00 -24.10
C TYR A 35 -19.78 31.96 -25.00
N ARG A 36 -20.90 31.51 -25.59
CA ARG A 36 -21.76 32.36 -26.43
C ARG A 36 -22.80 33.11 -25.60
N ARG A 37 -23.49 32.39 -24.71
CA ARG A 37 -24.60 32.95 -23.92
C ARG A 37 -24.15 33.64 -22.64
N LEU A 38 -22.90 33.43 -22.21
CA LEU A 38 -22.35 33.91 -20.94
C LEU A 38 -23.17 33.49 -19.72
N ARG A 39 -23.91 32.38 -19.85
CA ARG A 39 -24.75 31.81 -18.80
C ARG A 39 -24.18 30.50 -18.29
N PRO A 40 -24.40 30.15 -17.00
CA PRO A 40 -24.00 28.86 -16.46
C PRO A 40 -24.58 27.68 -17.23
N GLU A 41 -23.77 26.64 -17.39
CA GLU A 41 -24.24 25.36 -17.92
C GLU A 41 -25.01 24.57 -16.85
N LYS A 42 -26.00 23.78 -17.28
CA LYS A 42 -26.77 22.91 -16.38
C LYS A 42 -25.87 21.79 -15.83
N ASP A 43 -26.02 21.47 -14.55
CA ASP A 43 -25.25 20.47 -13.80
C ASP A 43 -23.74 20.75 -13.70
N GLY A 44 -23.30 21.92 -14.16
CA GLY A 44 -21.91 22.37 -14.14
C GLY A 44 -21.53 23.09 -12.84
N LEU A 45 -20.28 23.57 -12.79
CA LEU A 45 -19.71 24.22 -11.60
C LEU A 45 -20.38 25.52 -11.17
N PHE A 46 -21.18 26.14 -12.03
CA PHE A 46 -21.90 27.38 -11.75
C PHE A 46 -23.42 27.23 -11.84
N CYS A 47 -23.92 25.99 -11.94
CA CYS A 47 -25.32 25.67 -12.17
C CYS A 47 -26.27 26.42 -11.22
N GLU A 48 -27.24 27.14 -11.77
CA GLU A 48 -28.20 27.91 -10.97
C GLU A 48 -29.19 27.02 -10.22
N ALA A 49 -29.47 25.81 -10.70
CA ALA A 49 -30.37 24.88 -10.01
C ALA A 49 -29.77 24.42 -8.68
N ILE A 50 -28.45 24.21 -8.64
CA ILE A 50 -27.71 23.77 -7.45
C ILE A 50 -27.43 24.96 -6.53
N PHE A 51 -26.77 26.00 -7.05
CA PHE A 51 -26.21 27.07 -6.23
C PHE A 51 -27.16 28.26 -6.03
N GLY A 52 -28.26 28.33 -6.77
CA GLY A 52 -29.21 29.45 -6.77
C GLY A 52 -29.03 30.43 -7.94
N PRO A 53 -29.94 31.40 -8.07
CA PRO A 53 -30.06 32.25 -9.26
C PRO A 53 -28.92 33.28 -9.38
N GLN A 54 -28.46 33.59 -10.59
CA GLN A 54 -27.41 34.60 -10.82
C GLN A 54 -27.91 36.03 -10.58
N ARG A 55 -29.21 36.28 -10.80
CA ARG A 55 -29.87 37.58 -10.59
C ARG A 55 -30.95 37.43 -9.54
N ASP A 56 -31.15 38.48 -8.75
CA ASP A 56 -32.17 38.47 -7.71
C ASP A 56 -33.56 38.20 -8.29
N TRP A 57 -34.27 37.25 -7.70
CA TRP A 57 -35.66 36.91 -8.04
C TRP A 57 -35.89 36.53 -9.51
N GLN A 58 -34.88 35.94 -10.16
CA GLN A 58 -34.97 35.51 -11.55
C GLN A 58 -34.46 34.08 -11.73
N CYS A 59 -35.31 33.20 -12.26
CA CYS A 59 -34.89 31.84 -12.64
C CYS A 59 -34.09 31.84 -13.97
N TYR A 60 -33.32 30.77 -14.21
CA TYR A 60 -32.46 30.61 -15.39
C TYR A 60 -33.21 30.82 -16.72
N CYS A 61 -34.37 30.17 -16.91
CA CYS A 61 -35.14 30.29 -18.16
C CYS A 61 -35.90 31.62 -18.29
N GLY A 62 -36.03 32.40 -17.20
CA GLY A 62 -36.79 33.64 -17.19
C GLY A 62 -38.32 33.48 -17.12
N LYS A 63 -38.86 32.26 -16.91
CA LYS A 63 -40.30 32.00 -16.68
C LYS A 63 -40.82 32.80 -15.48
N TYR A 64 -40.15 32.67 -14.34
CA TYR A 64 -40.44 33.39 -13.12
C TYR A 64 -39.45 34.53 -12.92
N LYS A 65 -39.98 35.75 -12.77
CA LYS A 65 -39.25 37.00 -12.52
C LYS A 65 -40.02 37.83 -11.51
N ASN A 66 -39.30 38.58 -10.67
CA ASN A 66 -39.81 39.46 -9.60
C ASN A 66 -40.00 38.76 -8.25
N PRO A 67 -39.98 39.53 -7.14
CA PRO A 67 -40.13 39.00 -5.78
C PRO A 67 -41.46 38.27 -5.50
N ARG A 68 -42.48 38.46 -6.36
CA ARG A 68 -43.79 37.81 -6.22
C ARG A 68 -43.71 36.27 -6.23
N TYR A 69 -42.73 35.71 -6.93
CA TYR A 69 -42.53 34.26 -7.05
C TYR A 69 -41.50 33.71 -6.05
N LYS A 70 -41.26 34.43 -4.94
CA LYS A 70 -40.28 34.04 -3.92
C LYS A 70 -40.50 32.59 -3.44
N GLY A 71 -39.45 31.78 -3.48
CA GLY A 71 -39.44 30.41 -2.99
C GLY A 71 -40.01 29.36 -3.96
N ILE A 72 -40.54 29.78 -5.12
CA ILE A 72 -41.02 28.84 -6.13
C ILE A 72 -39.82 28.24 -6.88
N ILE A 73 -39.80 26.91 -6.99
CA ILE A 73 -38.85 26.17 -7.82
C ILE A 73 -39.44 26.06 -9.23
N CYS A 74 -38.68 26.49 -10.24
CA CYS A 74 -39.18 26.54 -11.59
C CYS A 74 -39.29 25.16 -12.26
N ASP A 75 -40.48 24.75 -12.70
CA ASP A 75 -40.71 23.45 -13.38
C ASP A 75 -39.84 23.22 -14.62
N LYS A 76 -39.50 24.29 -15.35
CA LYS A 76 -38.69 24.18 -16.60
C LYS A 76 -37.19 24.06 -16.36
N CYS A 77 -36.65 24.76 -15.36
CA CYS A 77 -35.20 24.85 -15.15
C CYS A 77 -34.71 24.40 -13.78
N GLY A 78 -35.61 24.05 -12.85
CA GLY A 78 -35.29 23.61 -11.49
C GLY A 78 -34.66 24.68 -10.60
N VAL A 79 -34.66 25.95 -11.01
CA VAL A 79 -34.04 27.04 -10.25
C VAL A 79 -35.07 27.64 -9.30
N GLU A 80 -34.69 27.73 -8.03
CA GLU A 80 -35.46 28.41 -7.00
C GLU A 80 -35.35 29.95 -7.14
N VAL A 81 -36.49 30.63 -7.10
CA VAL A 81 -36.54 32.09 -7.18
C VAL A 81 -36.27 32.72 -5.81
N THR A 82 -35.02 33.09 -5.59
CA THR A 82 -34.53 33.72 -4.37
C THR A 82 -33.51 34.83 -4.67
N ARG A 83 -32.90 35.43 -3.64
CA ARG A 83 -31.80 36.40 -3.82
C ARG A 83 -30.54 35.69 -4.33
N SER A 84 -29.76 36.36 -5.16
CA SER A 84 -28.47 35.85 -5.64
C SER A 84 -27.45 35.60 -4.52
N SER A 85 -27.64 36.24 -3.35
CA SER A 85 -26.79 36.06 -2.17
C SER A 85 -26.64 34.62 -1.71
N VAL A 86 -27.62 33.75 -1.97
CA VAL A 86 -27.55 32.31 -1.62
C VAL A 86 -26.39 31.60 -2.31
N ARG A 87 -25.89 32.13 -3.44
CA ARG A 87 -24.72 31.60 -4.17
C ARG A 87 -23.40 31.75 -3.41
N ARG A 88 -23.41 32.42 -2.25
CA ARG A 88 -22.30 32.51 -1.30
C ARG A 88 -22.37 31.47 -0.18
N GLU A 89 -23.52 30.80 -0.02
CA GLU A 89 -23.84 29.93 1.12
C GLU A 89 -24.14 28.49 0.70
N ARG A 90 -24.82 28.27 -0.43
CA ARG A 90 -25.21 26.94 -0.91
C ARG A 90 -24.01 26.13 -1.38
N MET A 91 -23.79 24.97 -0.78
CA MET A 91 -22.76 24.01 -1.20
C MET A 91 -23.30 23.03 -2.24
N GLY A 92 -22.42 22.57 -3.12
CA GLY A 92 -22.65 21.42 -4.00
C GLY A 92 -21.86 20.22 -3.49
N HIS A 93 -22.02 19.07 -4.12
CA HIS A 93 -21.15 17.91 -3.87
C HIS A 93 -20.78 17.20 -5.17
N ILE A 94 -19.79 16.33 -5.09
CA ILE A 94 -19.41 15.38 -6.15
C ILE A 94 -19.40 14.00 -5.51
N ALA A 95 -20.20 13.07 -6.02
CA ALA A 95 -20.14 11.67 -5.59
C ALA A 95 -18.96 11.00 -6.31
N LEU A 96 -17.95 10.60 -5.54
CA LEU A 96 -16.75 9.97 -6.07
C LEU A 96 -17.06 8.51 -6.42
N ALA A 97 -16.56 8.07 -7.58
CA ALA A 97 -16.72 6.69 -8.04
C ALA A 97 -15.98 5.68 -7.14
N THR A 98 -14.93 6.15 -6.47
CA THR A 98 -14.14 5.36 -5.52
C THR A 98 -13.77 6.23 -4.32
N PRO A 99 -13.67 5.67 -3.11
CA PRO A 99 -13.21 6.41 -1.93
C PRO A 99 -11.83 7.02 -2.15
N VAL A 100 -11.60 8.21 -1.60
CA VAL A 100 -10.34 8.98 -1.74
C VAL A 100 -9.89 9.46 -0.37
N ALA A 101 -8.63 9.20 -0.01
CA ALA A 101 -8.13 9.59 1.31
C ALA A 101 -7.89 11.11 1.39
N HIS A 102 -8.29 11.74 2.48
CA HIS A 102 -8.08 13.17 2.66
C HIS A 102 -6.62 13.46 3.07
N ILE A 103 -5.89 14.23 2.25
CA ILE A 103 -4.44 14.44 2.35
C ILE A 103 -3.94 14.94 3.72
N TRP A 104 -4.73 15.75 4.44
CA TRP A 104 -4.35 16.21 5.79
C TRP A 104 -4.16 15.08 6.81
N TYR A 105 -4.86 13.96 6.68
CA TYR A 105 -4.76 12.85 7.65
C TYR A 105 -3.72 11.81 7.25
N THR A 106 -3.36 11.76 5.96
CA THR A 106 -2.39 10.79 5.44
C THR A 106 -0.96 11.34 5.47
N ARG A 107 -0.76 12.64 5.17
CA ARG A 107 0.58 13.20 4.94
C ARG A 107 1.12 14.20 5.93
N ARG A 108 0.25 14.75 6.79
CA ARG A 108 0.74 15.59 7.89
C ARG A 108 1.73 14.77 8.74
N ILE A 109 2.72 15.44 9.32
CA ILE A 109 3.69 14.80 10.21
C ILE A 109 3.28 15.13 11.65
N PRO A 110 2.98 14.13 12.50
CA PRO A 110 2.78 12.70 12.19
C PRO A 110 1.45 12.42 11.46
N SER A 111 1.39 11.31 10.72
CA SER A 111 0.20 10.89 9.96
C SER A 111 -0.84 10.31 10.91
N TYR A 112 -2.05 10.88 10.93
CA TYR A 112 -3.12 10.37 11.80
C TYR A 112 -3.56 8.96 11.41
N LEU A 113 -3.69 8.72 10.10
CA LEU A 113 -4.04 7.38 9.59
C LEU A 113 -2.91 6.37 9.85
N GLY A 114 -1.66 6.78 9.62
CA GLY A 114 -0.50 5.93 9.90
C GLY A 114 -0.35 5.59 11.38
N MET A 115 -0.61 6.54 12.29
CA MET A 115 -0.61 6.27 13.73
C MET A 115 -1.75 5.33 14.14
N LEU A 116 -2.95 5.52 13.62
CA LEU A 116 -4.10 4.69 13.96
C LEU A 116 -3.84 3.21 13.61
N LEU A 117 -3.43 2.96 12.36
CA LEU A 117 -3.25 1.61 11.80
C LEU A 117 -1.86 0.99 12.07
N ASP A 118 -0.98 1.71 12.75
CA ASP A 118 0.44 1.35 12.91
C ASP A 118 1.26 1.15 11.62
N ILE A 119 0.96 1.95 10.61
CA ILE A 119 1.58 1.85 9.28
C ILE A 119 2.59 2.98 9.07
N SER A 120 3.76 2.64 8.53
CA SER A 120 4.74 3.64 8.13
C SER A 120 4.21 4.52 7.00
N ARG A 121 4.56 5.82 7.00
CA ARG A 121 4.12 6.75 5.95
C ARG A 121 4.49 6.28 4.54
N ARG A 122 5.66 5.65 4.37
CA ARG A 122 6.12 5.14 3.07
C ARG A 122 5.20 4.03 2.55
N ASN A 123 4.82 3.09 3.42
CA ASN A 123 3.92 2.02 3.04
C ASN A 123 2.49 2.55 2.80
N LEU A 124 2.03 3.49 3.63
CA LEU A 124 0.75 4.17 3.41
C LEU A 124 0.70 4.86 2.03
N ASP A 125 1.74 5.61 1.67
CA ASP A 125 1.85 6.26 0.35
C ASP A 125 1.98 5.25 -0.80
N ARG A 126 2.58 4.07 -0.58
CA ARG A 126 2.63 3.03 -1.63
C ARG A 126 1.28 2.38 -1.87
N VAL A 127 0.49 2.13 -0.84
CA VAL A 127 -0.85 1.56 -0.96
C VAL A 127 -1.82 2.58 -1.56
N LEU A 128 -1.86 3.81 -1.03
CA LEU A 128 -2.78 4.86 -1.49
C LEU A 128 -2.63 5.21 -2.98
N TYR A 129 -1.40 5.12 -3.52
CA TYR A 129 -1.10 5.47 -4.90
C TYR A 129 -0.82 4.23 -5.76
N PHE A 130 -1.41 3.09 -5.40
CA PHE A 130 -1.49 1.87 -6.21
C PHE A 130 -0.14 1.24 -6.60
N ALA A 131 0.86 1.31 -5.71
CA ALA A 131 2.16 0.67 -5.90
C ALA A 131 2.30 -0.67 -5.14
N GLN A 132 1.56 -0.87 -4.06
CA GLN A 132 1.57 -2.11 -3.26
C GLN A 132 0.15 -2.47 -2.78
N TYR A 133 -0.10 -3.77 -2.63
CA TYR A 133 -1.32 -4.28 -2.00
C TYR A 133 -1.18 -4.27 -0.47
N ILE A 134 -2.30 -4.14 0.22
CA ILE A 134 -2.41 -4.41 1.66
C ILE A 134 -3.44 -5.51 1.88
N VAL A 135 -3.10 -6.50 2.72
CA VAL A 135 -4.08 -7.51 3.15
C VAL A 135 -5.08 -6.84 4.09
N THR A 136 -6.33 -6.77 3.65
CA THR A 136 -7.43 -6.13 4.38
C THR A 136 -8.08 -7.12 5.35
N TYR A 137 -8.22 -8.38 4.94
CA TYR A 137 -8.88 -9.42 5.72
C TYR A 137 -8.28 -10.79 5.43
N VAL A 138 -8.18 -11.63 6.46
CA VAL A 138 -7.81 -13.04 6.37
C VAL A 138 -8.93 -13.84 7.00
N ASP A 139 -9.44 -14.82 6.26
CA ASP A 139 -10.44 -15.76 6.74
C ASP A 139 -9.73 -16.93 7.43
N GLU A 140 -9.78 -16.97 8.76
CA GLU A 140 -9.13 -18.00 9.56
C GLU A 140 -9.77 -19.39 9.36
N GLU A 141 -11.05 -19.48 9.00
CA GLU A 141 -11.70 -20.77 8.70
C GLU A 141 -11.21 -21.32 7.35
N ALA A 142 -11.15 -20.46 6.34
CA ALA A 142 -10.59 -20.84 5.04
C ALA A 142 -9.11 -21.19 5.16
N ARG A 143 -8.36 -20.47 6.01
CA ARG A 143 -6.96 -20.73 6.30
C ARG A 143 -6.72 -22.11 6.90
N THR A 144 -7.49 -22.46 7.94
CA THR A 144 -7.37 -23.78 8.60
C THR A 144 -7.75 -24.91 7.65
N LYS A 145 -8.80 -24.74 6.82
CA LYS A 145 -9.15 -25.70 5.76
C LYS A 145 -8.05 -25.84 4.72
N ALA A 146 -7.42 -24.74 4.30
CA ALA A 146 -6.31 -24.77 3.34
C ALA A 146 -5.08 -25.47 3.91
N LEU A 147 -4.73 -25.20 5.18
CA LEU A 147 -3.64 -25.89 5.88
C LEU A 147 -3.90 -27.40 5.99
N LYS A 148 -5.14 -27.79 6.30
CA LYS A 148 -5.51 -29.21 6.37
C LYS A 148 -5.45 -29.89 5.00
N ARG A 149 -5.95 -29.25 3.94
CA ARG A 149 -5.85 -29.77 2.57
C ARG A 149 -4.41 -29.97 2.13
N LEU A 150 -3.53 -29.02 2.44
CA LEU A 150 -2.09 -29.15 2.23
C LEU A 150 -1.55 -30.37 2.98
N GLU A 151 -1.82 -30.51 4.28
CA GLU A 151 -1.36 -31.66 5.07
C GLU A 151 -1.86 -32.99 4.48
N ASP A 152 -3.11 -33.06 4.03
CA ASP A 152 -3.70 -34.24 3.40
C ASP A 152 -3.02 -34.57 2.05
N GLU A 153 -2.87 -33.60 1.15
CA GLU A 153 -2.18 -33.75 -0.15
C GLU A 153 -0.73 -34.21 0.02
N ILE A 154 -0.04 -33.66 1.03
CA ILE A 154 1.33 -34.03 1.37
C ILE A 154 1.38 -35.50 1.80
N SER A 155 0.48 -35.92 2.68
CA SER A 155 0.46 -37.30 3.20
C SER A 155 0.22 -38.34 2.10
N VAL A 156 -0.52 -37.99 1.05
CA VAL A 156 -0.77 -38.88 -0.10
C VAL A 156 0.46 -38.95 -1.00
N SER A 157 1.03 -37.80 -1.37
CA SER A 157 2.21 -37.72 -2.24
C SER A 157 3.43 -38.45 -1.64
N GLU A 158 3.70 -38.26 -0.35
CA GLU A 158 4.80 -38.96 0.34
C GLU A 158 4.59 -40.47 0.36
N ARG A 159 3.34 -40.94 0.53
CA ARG A 159 3.00 -42.37 0.50
C ARG A 159 3.17 -42.98 -0.89
N GLU A 160 2.74 -42.27 -1.94
CA GLU A 160 2.87 -42.74 -3.33
C GLU A 160 4.35 -42.86 -3.73
N GLN A 161 5.15 -41.84 -3.45
CA GLN A 161 6.59 -41.84 -3.73
C GLN A 161 7.32 -42.94 -2.94
N ALA A 162 7.00 -43.09 -1.65
CA ALA A 162 7.56 -44.17 -0.84
C ALA A 162 7.15 -45.54 -1.36
N SER A 163 5.89 -45.72 -1.80
CA SER A 163 5.41 -46.98 -2.37
C SER A 163 6.12 -47.34 -3.67
N GLU A 164 6.32 -46.38 -4.58
CA GLU A 164 6.97 -46.63 -5.87
C GLU A 164 8.45 -47.04 -5.70
N ILE A 165 9.18 -46.37 -4.83
CA ILE A 165 10.59 -46.70 -4.56
C ILE A 165 10.71 -48.02 -3.79
N ASN A 166 9.84 -48.26 -2.80
CA ASN A 166 9.81 -49.54 -2.10
C ASN A 166 9.48 -50.71 -3.03
N ALA A 167 8.58 -50.53 -4.00
CA ALA A 167 8.30 -51.56 -5.01
C ALA A 167 9.55 -51.89 -5.85
N LYS A 168 10.32 -50.87 -6.28
CA LYS A 168 11.59 -51.06 -7.00
C LYS A 168 12.63 -51.79 -6.16
N ILE A 169 12.73 -51.46 -4.86
CA ILE A 169 13.63 -52.15 -3.92
C ILE A 169 13.23 -53.63 -3.78
N VAL A 170 11.94 -53.93 -3.68
CA VAL A 170 11.43 -55.31 -3.61
C VAL A 170 11.75 -56.08 -4.89
N GLU A 171 11.62 -55.45 -6.07
CA GLU A 171 11.95 -56.08 -7.35
C GLU A 171 13.45 -56.41 -7.47
N ILE A 172 14.33 -55.48 -7.07
CA ILE A 172 15.79 -55.72 -7.04
C ILE A 172 16.14 -56.83 -6.06
N LYS A 173 15.51 -56.83 -4.88
CA LYS A 173 15.71 -57.89 -3.88
C LYS A 173 15.31 -59.26 -4.42
N LYS A 174 14.20 -59.33 -5.16
CA LYS A 174 13.73 -60.55 -5.82
C LYS A 174 14.71 -61.03 -6.90
N LYS A 175 15.13 -60.15 -7.81
CA LYS A 175 16.15 -60.46 -8.84
C LYS A 175 17.46 -60.95 -8.23
N ARG A 176 17.89 -60.35 -7.12
CA ARG A 176 19.07 -60.76 -6.35
C ARG A 176 18.91 -62.16 -5.77
N GLU A 177 17.76 -62.48 -5.18
CA GLU A 177 17.48 -63.81 -4.63
C GLU A 177 17.41 -64.88 -5.72
N GLU A 178 16.83 -64.58 -6.88
CA GLU A 178 16.79 -65.46 -8.05
C GLU A 178 18.21 -65.76 -8.59
N THR A 179 19.01 -64.72 -8.86
CA THR A 179 20.39 -64.89 -9.36
C THR A 179 21.31 -65.60 -8.37
N ILE A 180 21.22 -65.30 -7.07
CA ILE A 180 21.98 -66.03 -6.04
C ILE A 180 21.51 -67.49 -5.96
N GLY A 181 20.21 -67.75 -6.12
CA GLY A 181 19.65 -69.09 -6.20
C GLY A 181 20.23 -69.90 -7.36
N GLU A 182 20.29 -69.31 -8.56
CA GLU A 182 20.89 -69.93 -9.74
C GLU A 182 22.39 -70.21 -9.56
N ILE A 183 23.15 -69.28 -8.98
CA ILE A 183 24.58 -69.46 -8.71
C ILE A 183 24.80 -70.59 -7.68
N ASN A 184 23.96 -70.67 -6.64
CA ASN A 184 24.04 -71.75 -5.65
C ASN A 184 23.66 -73.11 -6.23
N GLN A 185 22.69 -73.16 -7.15
CA GLN A 185 22.36 -74.39 -7.88
C GLN A 185 23.52 -74.83 -8.78
N LYS A 186 24.13 -73.90 -9.53
CA LYS A 186 25.34 -74.18 -10.32
C LYS A 186 26.48 -74.69 -9.44
N ARG A 187 26.69 -74.08 -8.28
CA ARG A 187 27.69 -74.49 -7.30
C ARG A 187 27.45 -75.92 -6.80
N SER A 188 26.22 -76.26 -6.43
CA SER A 188 25.87 -77.61 -5.97
C SER A 188 25.99 -78.67 -7.09
N ALA A 189 25.62 -78.32 -8.32
CA ALA A 189 25.79 -79.21 -9.47
C ALA A 189 27.28 -79.43 -9.80
N LEU A 190 28.10 -78.40 -9.68
CA LEU A 190 29.54 -78.49 -9.84
C LEU A 190 30.17 -79.40 -8.77
N GLU A 191 29.75 -79.26 -7.50
CA GLU A 191 30.19 -80.14 -6.40
C GLU A 191 29.87 -81.61 -6.68
N GLN A 192 28.64 -81.92 -7.14
CA GLN A 192 28.24 -83.29 -7.49
C GLN A 192 29.05 -83.84 -8.67
N ASN A 193 29.23 -83.06 -9.74
CA ASN A 193 30.02 -83.48 -10.90
C ASN A 193 31.48 -83.76 -10.53
N TYR A 194 32.09 -82.93 -9.67
CA TYR A 194 33.47 -83.16 -9.23
C TYR A 194 33.60 -84.40 -8.35
N ASP A 195 32.62 -84.67 -7.47
CA ASP A 195 32.62 -85.88 -6.64
C ASP A 195 32.48 -87.15 -7.51
N GLU A 196 31.71 -87.10 -8.60
CA GLU A 196 31.61 -88.18 -9.61
C GLU A 196 32.92 -88.36 -10.40
N VAL A 197 33.54 -87.28 -10.88
CA VAL A 197 34.81 -87.31 -11.63
C VAL A 197 35.98 -87.81 -10.78
N ILE A 198 35.98 -87.49 -9.49
CA ILE A 198 36.95 -88.01 -8.51
C ILE A 198 36.77 -89.52 -8.37
N ALA A 199 35.54 -90.02 -8.23
CA ALA A 199 35.28 -91.46 -8.16
C ALA A 199 35.72 -92.19 -9.44
N GLU A 200 35.42 -91.63 -10.62
CA GLU A 200 35.73 -92.24 -11.91
C GLU A 200 37.25 -92.33 -12.19
N LYS A 201 38.03 -91.31 -11.79
CA LYS A 201 39.49 -91.28 -12.01
C LYS A 201 40.29 -92.06 -10.95
N LEU A 202 39.78 -92.22 -9.73
CA LEU A 202 40.46 -92.97 -8.66
C LEU A 202 40.27 -94.50 -8.81
N ASP A 203 39.10 -94.93 -9.30
CA ASP A 203 38.74 -96.34 -9.47
C ASP A 203 39.74 -97.20 -10.30
N PRO A 204 40.24 -96.74 -11.46
CA PRO A 204 41.21 -97.52 -12.24
C PRO A 204 42.58 -97.64 -11.55
N VAL A 205 43.02 -96.60 -10.82
CA VAL A 205 44.30 -96.60 -10.09
C VAL A 205 44.25 -97.56 -8.91
N ILE A 206 43.11 -97.63 -8.21
CA ILE A 206 42.90 -98.58 -7.10
C ILE A 206 42.83 -100.03 -7.61
N LYS A 207 42.12 -100.28 -8.72
CA LYS A 207 42.00 -101.61 -9.33
C LYS A 207 43.34 -102.14 -9.88
N GLU A 208 44.17 -101.27 -10.47
CA GLU A 208 45.53 -101.63 -10.91
C GLU A 208 46.47 -101.88 -9.73
N GLY A 209 46.46 -101.01 -8.70
CA GLY A 209 47.24 -101.21 -7.48
C GLY A 209 46.93 -102.55 -6.79
N GLN A 210 45.65 -102.92 -6.67
CA GLN A 210 45.22 -104.20 -6.11
C GLN A 210 45.59 -105.41 -6.99
N LYS A 211 45.57 -105.27 -8.32
CA LYS A 211 46.03 -106.33 -9.24
C LYS A 211 47.53 -106.57 -9.10
N LEU A 212 48.31 -105.49 -9.01
CA LEU A 212 49.76 -105.57 -8.84
C LEU A 212 50.14 -106.14 -7.46
N GLU A 213 49.42 -105.75 -6.40
CA GLU A 213 49.56 -106.34 -5.07
C GLU A 213 49.25 -107.83 -5.08
N LYS A 214 48.15 -108.26 -5.71
CA LYS A 214 47.82 -109.70 -5.87
C LYS A 214 48.90 -110.46 -6.63
N GLN A 215 49.41 -109.90 -7.73
CA GLN A 215 50.49 -110.54 -8.50
C GLN A 215 51.79 -110.67 -7.70
N ILE A 216 52.15 -109.67 -6.89
CA ILE A 216 53.33 -109.72 -6.01
C ILE A 216 53.10 -110.67 -4.82
N GLN A 217 51.87 -110.80 -4.34
CA GLN A 217 51.49 -111.68 -3.23
C GLN A 217 51.41 -113.15 -3.65
N ASP A 218 50.94 -113.44 -4.87
CA ASP A 218 50.88 -114.80 -5.45
C ASP A 218 52.29 -115.33 -5.81
N GLN A 219 53.29 -114.46 -5.97
CA GLN A 219 54.69 -114.81 -6.26
C GLN A 219 55.63 -114.75 -5.03
N MET A 220 55.07 -114.75 -3.82
CA MET A 220 55.84 -114.70 -2.58
C MET A 220 56.75 -115.93 -2.42
N GLY A 221 58.07 -115.69 -2.37
CA GLY A 221 59.08 -116.73 -2.14
C GLY A 221 59.69 -117.35 -3.40
N GLU A 222 59.19 -117.01 -4.60
CA GLU A 222 59.74 -117.44 -5.89
C GLU A 222 60.61 -116.34 -6.56
N HIS A 223 61.44 -116.72 -7.53
CA HIS A 223 62.25 -115.79 -8.33
C HIS A 223 61.43 -115.24 -9.51
N ALA A 224 61.37 -113.91 -9.64
CA ALA A 224 60.56 -113.27 -10.68
C ALA A 224 61.08 -113.56 -12.11
N LYS A 225 60.23 -114.14 -12.99
CA LYS A 225 60.61 -114.51 -14.37
C LYS A 225 60.59 -113.35 -15.37
N LYS A 226 59.98 -112.21 -15.03
CA LYS A 226 59.95 -110.95 -15.82
C LYS A 226 59.94 -109.75 -14.87
N ALA A 227 60.47 -108.61 -15.31
CA ALA A 227 60.44 -107.37 -14.55
C ALA A 227 58.99 -106.89 -14.36
N ILE A 228 58.63 -106.54 -13.13
CA ILE A 228 57.31 -106.01 -12.79
C ILE A 228 57.41 -104.48 -12.77
N VAL A 229 56.69 -103.84 -13.68
CA VAL A 229 56.63 -102.39 -13.86
C VAL A 229 55.19 -101.95 -13.61
N PHE A 230 55.00 -100.83 -12.91
CA PHE A 230 53.68 -100.22 -12.78
C PHE A 230 53.36 -99.45 -14.07
N GLU A 231 52.49 -100.00 -14.92
CA GLU A 231 52.23 -99.48 -16.28
C GLU A 231 51.73 -98.02 -16.31
N LEU A 232 51.14 -97.53 -15.22
CA LEU A 232 50.61 -96.16 -15.13
C LEU A 232 51.64 -95.09 -14.70
N THR A 233 52.82 -95.48 -14.20
CA THR A 233 53.90 -94.55 -13.80
C THR A 233 55.27 -94.87 -14.41
N ASP A 234 55.39 -95.97 -15.17
CA ASP A 234 56.66 -96.49 -15.72
C ASP A 234 57.76 -96.75 -14.66
N GLU A 235 57.39 -96.78 -13.38
CA GLU A 235 58.33 -97.05 -12.29
C GLU A 235 58.56 -98.56 -12.11
N LYS A 236 59.84 -98.95 -12.14
CA LYS A 236 60.30 -100.34 -12.04
C LYS A 236 60.30 -100.80 -10.58
N ILE A 237 59.57 -101.87 -10.27
CA ILE A 237 59.41 -102.37 -8.89
C ILE A 237 60.33 -103.59 -8.61
N LEU A 238 60.59 -104.43 -9.62
CA LEU A 238 61.39 -105.66 -9.53
C LEU A 238 62.15 -105.95 -10.83
N ASP A 239 63.41 -106.40 -10.71
CA ASP A 239 64.22 -106.92 -11.83
C ASP A 239 64.02 -108.45 -12.00
N ALA A 240 64.30 -108.96 -13.21
CA ALA A 240 64.16 -110.37 -13.51
C ALA A 240 65.21 -111.21 -12.76
N GLY A 241 64.76 -112.07 -11.84
CA GLY A 241 65.59 -112.98 -11.06
C GLY A 241 65.68 -112.69 -9.55
N ASP A 242 65.14 -111.58 -9.06
CA ASP A 242 65.18 -111.24 -7.62
C ASP A 242 64.09 -111.95 -6.80
N LYS A 243 64.39 -112.22 -5.51
CA LYS A 243 63.43 -112.81 -4.55
C LYS A 243 62.45 -111.77 -4.06
N VAL A 244 61.16 -112.06 -4.23
CA VAL A 244 60.07 -111.19 -3.79
C VAL A 244 60.02 -111.13 -2.26
N ALA A 245 60.23 -109.93 -1.70
CA ALA A 245 60.19 -109.64 -0.27
C ALA A 245 59.08 -108.63 0.10
N THR A 246 58.66 -108.62 1.37
CA THR A 246 57.62 -107.71 1.91
C THR A 246 57.90 -106.21 1.71
N LYS A 247 59.16 -105.83 1.47
CA LYS A 247 59.57 -104.46 1.14
C LYS A 247 58.97 -103.96 -0.18
N HIS A 248 58.81 -104.82 -1.18
CA HIS A 248 58.29 -104.41 -2.49
C HIS A 248 56.80 -104.08 -2.43
N ILE A 249 56.01 -104.78 -1.60
CA ILE A 249 54.60 -104.45 -1.34
C ILE A 249 54.47 -103.05 -0.73
N SER A 250 55.32 -102.72 0.26
CA SER A 250 55.30 -101.37 0.86
C SER A 250 55.71 -100.26 -0.11
N GLN A 251 56.53 -100.59 -1.12
CA GLN A 251 56.96 -99.65 -2.15
C GLN A 251 55.85 -99.39 -3.17
N VAL A 252 55.11 -100.44 -3.58
CA VAL A 252 53.88 -100.29 -4.39
C VAL A 252 52.83 -99.47 -3.66
N GLN A 253 52.59 -99.74 -2.37
CA GLN A 253 51.64 -98.95 -1.57
C GLN A 253 52.03 -97.48 -1.47
N LYS A 254 53.33 -97.18 -1.37
CA LYS A 254 53.81 -95.80 -1.28
C LYS A 254 53.69 -95.05 -2.61
N ILE A 255 53.93 -95.73 -3.74
CA ILE A 255 53.79 -95.17 -5.10
C ILE A 255 52.31 -94.96 -5.46
N VAL A 256 51.45 -95.94 -5.16
CA VAL A 256 50.00 -95.82 -5.36
C VAL A 256 49.44 -94.69 -4.49
N LYS A 257 49.86 -94.59 -3.23
CA LYS A 257 49.43 -93.52 -2.32
C LYS A 257 49.90 -92.13 -2.77
N SER A 258 51.15 -91.97 -3.21
CA SER A 258 51.63 -90.66 -3.69
C SER A 258 50.92 -90.23 -4.98
N LYS A 259 50.60 -91.17 -5.87
CA LYS A 259 49.88 -90.86 -7.10
C LYS A 259 48.42 -90.51 -6.84
N LEU A 260 47.74 -91.24 -5.94
CA LEU A 260 46.39 -90.91 -5.47
C LEU A 260 46.36 -89.52 -4.82
N GLU A 261 47.33 -89.20 -3.95
CA GLU A 261 47.44 -87.87 -3.33
C GLU A 261 47.69 -86.77 -4.37
N SER A 262 48.52 -87.01 -5.40
CA SER A 262 48.77 -86.02 -6.45
C SER A 262 47.53 -85.72 -7.32
N LEU A 263 46.78 -86.77 -7.71
CA LEU A 263 45.56 -86.64 -8.50
C LEU A 263 44.42 -86.03 -7.68
N GLU A 264 44.30 -86.42 -6.42
CA GLU A 264 43.32 -85.86 -5.49
C GLU A 264 43.58 -84.38 -5.22
N ASN A 265 44.84 -83.97 -5.06
CA ASN A 265 45.20 -82.57 -4.86
C ASN A 265 44.98 -81.73 -6.13
N GLU A 266 45.32 -82.24 -7.32
CA GLU A 266 45.11 -81.51 -8.58
C GLU A 266 43.62 -81.29 -8.89
N LEU A 267 42.77 -82.30 -8.63
CA LEU A 267 41.31 -82.18 -8.77
C LEU A 267 40.69 -81.30 -7.67
N LYS A 268 41.20 -81.35 -6.44
CA LYS A 268 40.78 -80.44 -5.35
C LYS A 268 41.16 -78.99 -5.63
N ASP A 269 42.32 -78.74 -6.22
CA ASP A 269 42.77 -77.38 -6.58
C ASP A 269 41.93 -76.80 -7.73
N GLN A 270 41.56 -77.60 -8.72
CA GLN A 270 40.63 -77.19 -9.79
C GLN A 270 39.24 -76.88 -9.22
N ARG A 271 38.70 -77.78 -8.39
CA ARG A 271 37.43 -77.59 -7.67
C ARG A 271 37.45 -76.31 -6.82
N ALA A 272 38.53 -76.07 -6.09
CA ALA A 272 38.65 -74.89 -5.23
C ALA A 272 38.66 -73.59 -6.02
N LYS A 273 39.32 -73.54 -7.19
CA LYS A 273 39.32 -72.35 -8.07
C LYS A 273 37.93 -72.04 -8.62
N GLU A 274 37.24 -73.02 -9.20
CA GLU A 274 35.92 -72.80 -9.80
C GLU A 274 34.84 -72.46 -8.74
N LEU A 275 34.93 -73.06 -7.55
CA LEU A 275 34.07 -72.70 -6.42
C LEU A 275 34.33 -71.28 -5.91
N GLU A 276 35.59 -70.84 -5.86
CA GLU A 276 35.94 -69.50 -5.42
C GLU A 276 35.54 -68.44 -6.47
N ASP A 277 35.59 -68.77 -7.77
CA ASP A 277 35.08 -67.91 -8.85
C ASP A 277 33.56 -67.72 -8.78
N LEU A 278 32.78 -68.79 -8.59
CA LEU A 278 31.32 -68.70 -8.41
C LEU A 278 30.94 -67.92 -7.13
N LYS A 279 31.75 -68.05 -6.07
CA LYS A 279 31.57 -67.30 -4.81
C LYS A 279 31.91 -65.82 -4.97
N MET A 280 32.95 -65.49 -5.74
CA MET A 280 33.29 -64.11 -6.12
C MET A 280 32.19 -63.49 -6.99
N GLU A 281 31.60 -64.25 -7.91
CA GLU A 281 30.48 -63.81 -8.75
C GLU A 281 29.21 -63.56 -7.91
N ALA A 282 28.86 -64.46 -6.99
CA ALA A 282 27.77 -64.24 -6.02
C ALA A 282 28.04 -63.00 -5.12
N GLY A 283 29.29 -62.79 -4.72
CA GLY A 283 29.72 -61.61 -3.97
C GLY A 283 29.54 -60.31 -4.76
N ARG A 284 29.89 -60.30 -6.04
CA ARG A 284 29.68 -59.14 -6.94
C ARG A 284 28.20 -58.83 -7.15
N VAL A 285 27.37 -59.84 -7.43
CA VAL A 285 25.92 -59.67 -7.62
C VAL A 285 25.26 -59.10 -6.36
N LYS A 286 25.67 -59.59 -5.18
CA LYS A 286 25.19 -59.09 -3.90
C LYS A 286 25.60 -57.64 -3.66
N ALA A 287 26.88 -57.32 -3.88
CA ALA A 287 27.40 -55.96 -3.70
C ALA A 287 26.73 -54.96 -4.65
N ASP A 288 26.54 -55.32 -5.93
CA ASP A 288 25.89 -54.44 -6.92
C ASP A 288 24.41 -54.19 -6.58
N ALA A 289 23.68 -55.23 -6.18
CA ALA A 289 22.29 -55.10 -5.75
C ALA A 289 22.16 -54.24 -4.47
N ASP A 290 23.07 -54.42 -3.49
CA ASP A 290 23.07 -53.62 -2.27
C ASP A 290 23.39 -52.14 -2.57
N LEU A 291 24.33 -51.86 -3.48
CA LEU A 291 24.66 -50.49 -3.95
C LEU A 291 23.49 -49.83 -4.68
N GLN A 292 22.76 -50.59 -5.52
CA GLN A 292 21.57 -50.10 -6.20
C GLN A 292 20.42 -49.80 -5.22
N MET A 293 20.22 -50.65 -4.21
CA MET A 293 19.22 -50.41 -3.17
C MET A 293 19.58 -49.20 -2.30
N GLU A 294 20.84 -49.02 -1.95
CA GLU A 294 21.31 -47.87 -1.18
C GLU A 294 21.15 -46.56 -1.97
N LYS A 295 21.42 -46.59 -3.28
CA LYS A 295 21.16 -45.46 -4.18
C LYS A 295 19.67 -45.11 -4.30
N LEU A 296 18.77 -46.10 -4.30
CA LEU A 296 17.32 -45.86 -4.31
C LEU A 296 16.83 -45.29 -2.97
N ARG A 297 17.40 -45.74 -1.85
CA ARG A 297 17.10 -45.18 -0.53
C ARG A 297 17.57 -43.73 -0.40
N SER A 298 18.78 -43.42 -0.85
CA SER A 298 19.26 -42.03 -0.86
C SER A 298 18.42 -41.13 -1.77
N GLN A 299 17.97 -41.64 -2.93
CA GLN A 299 17.02 -40.91 -3.78
C GLN A 299 15.68 -40.65 -3.09
N LEU A 300 15.14 -41.61 -2.33
CA LEU A 300 13.92 -41.42 -1.55
C LEU A 300 14.10 -40.35 -0.46
N ASP A 301 15.22 -40.38 0.26
CA ASP A 301 15.52 -39.38 1.31
C ASP A 301 15.71 -37.97 0.71
N GLU A 302 16.39 -37.84 -0.43
CA GLU A 302 16.54 -36.58 -1.16
C GLU A 302 15.19 -36.05 -1.66
N GLN A 303 14.34 -36.90 -2.24
CA GLN A 303 13.01 -36.50 -2.71
C GLN A 303 12.07 -36.11 -1.57
N THR A 304 12.10 -36.87 -0.47
CA THR A 304 11.29 -36.59 0.73
C THR A 304 11.71 -35.28 1.38
N SER A 305 13.02 -35.03 1.51
CA SER A 305 13.53 -33.76 2.05
C SER A 305 13.24 -32.57 1.13
N ALA A 306 13.33 -32.73 -0.19
CA ALA A 306 12.96 -31.69 -1.15
C ALA A 306 11.46 -31.36 -1.09
N SER A 307 10.60 -32.39 -1.04
CA SER A 307 9.14 -32.23 -0.88
C SER A 307 8.82 -31.53 0.44
N SER A 308 9.36 -32.02 1.56
CA SER A 308 9.18 -31.42 2.89
C SER A 308 9.60 -29.94 2.95
N ASN A 309 10.73 -29.58 2.33
CA ASN A 309 11.19 -28.20 2.24
C ASN A 309 10.22 -27.30 1.44
N GLN A 310 9.69 -27.79 0.33
CA GLN A 310 8.69 -27.07 -0.46
C GLN A 310 7.38 -26.90 0.30
N ASN A 311 7.00 -27.91 1.08
CA ASN A 311 5.80 -27.94 1.89
C ASN A 311 5.88 -26.97 3.07
N SER A 312 7.03 -26.94 3.76
CA SER A 312 7.30 -25.95 4.81
C SER A 312 7.15 -24.54 4.26
N ARG A 313 7.67 -24.26 3.06
CA ARG A 313 7.52 -22.94 2.41
C ARG A 313 6.06 -22.60 2.14
N GLN A 314 5.25 -23.53 1.65
CA GLN A 314 3.82 -23.27 1.39
C GLN A 314 3.03 -23.05 2.68
N ARG A 315 3.35 -23.80 3.75
CA ARG A 315 2.79 -23.59 5.08
C ARG A 315 3.16 -22.21 5.61
N ASP A 316 4.43 -21.83 5.48
CA ASP A 316 4.93 -20.52 5.89
C ASP A 316 4.27 -19.39 5.10
N GLU A 317 4.04 -19.55 3.79
CA GLU A 317 3.30 -18.59 2.96
C GLU A 317 1.92 -18.28 3.53
N ILE A 318 1.16 -19.30 3.97
CA ILE A 318 -0.16 -19.13 4.59
C ILE A 318 -0.05 -18.52 6.00
N LEU A 319 1.00 -18.87 6.74
CA LEU A 319 1.23 -18.36 8.10
C LEU A 319 1.66 -16.88 8.11
N GLU A 320 2.36 -16.45 7.06
CA GLU A 320 2.78 -15.07 6.84
C GLU A 320 1.61 -14.13 6.47
N LEU A 321 0.53 -14.67 5.86
CA LEU A 321 -0.65 -13.89 5.54
C LEU A 321 -1.33 -13.41 6.83
N ARG A 322 -1.14 -12.12 7.13
CA ARG A 322 -1.77 -11.42 8.25
C ARG A 322 -2.38 -10.10 7.76
N PRO A 323 -3.44 -9.58 8.41
CA PRO A 323 -3.91 -8.24 8.15
C PRO A 323 -2.77 -7.22 8.27
N PHE A 324 -2.80 -6.15 7.47
CA PHE A 324 -1.77 -5.11 7.41
C PHE A 324 -0.41 -5.52 6.84
N THR A 325 -0.29 -6.72 6.27
CA THR A 325 0.90 -7.11 5.50
C THR A 325 0.87 -6.48 4.10
N PHE A 326 2.04 -6.10 3.60
CA PHE A 326 2.19 -5.44 2.30
C PHE A 326 2.73 -6.42 1.27
N ILE A 327 2.07 -6.50 0.11
CA ILE A 327 2.39 -7.48 -0.93
C ILE A 327 2.70 -6.75 -2.25
N SER A 328 3.74 -7.20 -2.96
CA SER A 328 4.06 -6.74 -4.31
C SER A 328 3.06 -7.30 -5.33
N GLU A 329 2.99 -6.71 -6.53
CA GLU A 329 2.04 -7.18 -7.54
C GLU A 329 2.28 -8.64 -7.98
N ILE A 330 3.54 -9.02 -8.18
CA ILE A 330 3.92 -10.38 -8.61
C ILE A 330 3.50 -11.38 -7.52
N ARG A 331 3.91 -11.14 -6.28
CA ARG A 331 3.59 -12.01 -5.14
C ARG A 331 2.08 -12.06 -4.86
N TYR A 332 1.35 -10.98 -5.09
CA TYR A 332 -0.12 -10.98 -4.96
C TYR A 332 -0.77 -11.89 -6.00
N ARG A 333 -0.31 -11.89 -7.26
CA ARG A 333 -0.86 -12.77 -8.29
C ARG A 333 -0.60 -14.24 -7.98
N GLU A 334 0.61 -14.58 -7.54
CA GLU A 334 0.98 -15.93 -7.10
C GLU A 334 0.13 -16.40 -5.92
N LEU A 335 0.04 -15.57 -4.86
CA LEU A 335 -0.75 -15.88 -3.68
C LEU A 335 -2.25 -15.93 -3.98
N LYS A 336 -2.76 -15.09 -4.89
CA LYS A 336 -4.18 -15.13 -5.30
C LYS A 336 -4.51 -16.37 -6.09
N GLN A 337 -3.59 -16.85 -6.95
CA GLN A 337 -3.77 -18.08 -7.71
C GLN A 337 -3.82 -19.31 -6.80
N ARG A 338 -2.99 -19.34 -5.74
CA ARG A 338 -2.93 -20.46 -4.78
C ARG A 338 -3.97 -20.37 -3.66
N TRP A 339 -4.07 -19.19 -3.03
CA TRP A 339 -4.76 -18.95 -1.75
C TRP A 339 -5.84 -17.88 -1.83
N GLY A 340 -6.43 -17.63 -3.01
CA GLY A 340 -7.38 -16.54 -3.22
C GLY A 340 -8.65 -16.58 -2.35
N GLN A 341 -8.97 -17.73 -1.75
CA GLN A 341 -10.09 -17.89 -0.80
C GLN A 341 -9.71 -17.53 0.64
N VAL A 342 -8.42 -17.55 0.98
CA VAL A 342 -7.92 -17.39 2.36
C VAL A 342 -7.80 -15.92 2.76
N PHE A 343 -7.46 -15.05 1.82
CA PHE A 343 -7.19 -13.65 2.11
C PHE A 343 -7.79 -12.73 1.05
N ARG A 344 -8.12 -11.51 1.49
CA ARG A 344 -8.46 -10.39 0.62
C ARG A 344 -7.38 -9.33 0.74
N ALA A 345 -6.87 -8.86 -0.39
CA ALA A 345 -5.93 -7.75 -0.44
C ALA A 345 -6.32 -6.78 -1.55
N ASP A 346 -6.34 -5.51 -1.19
CA ASP A 346 -6.81 -4.40 -2.02
C ASP A 346 -5.75 -3.28 -2.06
N MET A 347 -5.97 -2.29 -2.93
CA MET A 347 -5.11 -1.11 -3.10
C MET A 347 -5.91 0.18 -2.90
N GLY A 348 -5.19 1.29 -2.76
CA GLY A 348 -5.77 2.62 -2.75
C GLY A 348 -6.45 2.97 -1.43
N ALA A 349 -7.25 4.03 -1.45
CA ALA A 349 -8.01 4.47 -0.29
C ALA A 349 -9.20 3.54 0.03
N GLU A 350 -9.67 2.75 -0.94
CA GLU A 350 -10.73 1.74 -0.74
C GLU A 350 -10.29 0.67 0.26
N ALA A 351 -9.06 0.16 0.15
CA ALA A 351 -8.51 -0.80 1.11
C ALA A 351 -8.50 -0.23 2.54
N PHE A 352 -8.14 1.05 2.71
CA PHE A 352 -8.17 1.70 4.02
C PHE A 352 -9.58 1.98 4.51
N TYR A 353 -10.54 2.23 3.61
CA TYR A 353 -11.93 2.41 3.98
C TYR A 353 -12.49 1.14 4.60
N ASP A 354 -12.31 -0.01 3.94
CA ASP A 354 -12.74 -1.33 4.42
C ASP A 354 -12.10 -1.68 5.77
N ILE A 355 -10.81 -1.38 5.94
CA ILE A 355 -10.07 -1.58 7.20
C ILE A 355 -10.63 -0.71 8.32
N LEU A 356 -10.88 0.58 8.05
CA LEU A 356 -11.34 1.53 9.06
C LEU A 356 -12.79 1.30 9.47
N GLU A 357 -13.64 0.82 8.56
CA GLU A 357 -15.04 0.50 8.84
C GLU A 357 -15.15 -0.68 9.82
N ARG A 358 -14.26 -1.67 9.72
CA ARG A 358 -14.20 -2.85 10.61
C ARG A 358 -13.42 -2.60 11.91
N LEU A 359 -12.80 -1.44 12.06
CA LEU A 359 -11.91 -1.16 13.19
C LEU A 359 -12.72 -0.89 14.47
N ASP A 360 -12.61 -1.78 15.44
CA ASP A 360 -13.13 -1.57 16.79
C ASP A 360 -12.18 -0.69 17.61
N LEU A 361 -12.61 0.54 17.90
CA LEU A 361 -11.85 1.50 18.68
C LEU A 361 -11.80 1.17 20.17
N ASP A 362 -12.79 0.47 20.70
CA ASP A 362 -12.84 0.08 22.11
C ASP A 362 -11.81 -1.00 22.38
N LYS A 363 -11.83 -2.07 21.59
CA LYS A 363 -10.85 -3.16 21.65
C LYS A 363 -9.42 -2.65 21.44
N LEU A 364 -9.20 -1.81 20.42
CA LEU A 364 -7.87 -1.25 20.15
C LEU A 364 -7.36 -0.36 21.31
N ALA A 365 -8.26 0.37 21.98
CA ALA A 365 -7.88 1.19 23.14
C ALA A 365 -7.42 0.30 24.31
N GLU A 366 -8.12 -0.80 24.59
CA GLU A 366 -7.76 -1.75 25.65
C GLU A 366 -6.41 -2.41 25.38
N GLU A 367 -6.18 -2.88 24.15
CA GLU A 367 -4.90 -3.45 23.71
C GLU A 367 -3.75 -2.47 23.90
N LEU A 368 -3.92 -1.21 23.49
CA LEU A 368 -2.90 -0.17 23.64
C LEU A 368 -2.65 0.20 25.11
N TRP A 369 -3.70 0.24 25.95
CA TRP A 369 -3.54 0.44 27.38
C TRP A 369 -2.74 -0.69 28.03
N HIS A 370 -3.01 -1.93 27.63
CA HIS A 370 -2.25 -3.09 28.09
C HIS A 370 -0.79 -3.02 27.63
N GLU A 371 -0.53 -2.67 26.37
CA GLU A 371 0.83 -2.50 25.82
C GLU A 371 1.61 -1.42 26.57
N VAL A 372 0.97 -0.27 26.89
CA VAL A 372 1.58 0.84 27.62
C VAL A 372 1.96 0.45 29.06
N LYS A 373 1.18 -0.43 29.70
CA LYS A 373 1.43 -0.89 31.08
C LYS A 373 2.48 -2.01 31.16
N THR A 374 2.44 -2.96 30.23
CA THR A 374 3.29 -4.17 30.27
C THR A 374 4.67 -3.96 29.67
N THR A 375 4.81 -3.06 28.70
CA THR A 375 6.05 -2.95 27.93
C THR A 375 7.16 -2.22 28.70
N LYS A 376 8.30 -2.89 28.90
CA LYS A 376 9.52 -2.31 29.50
C LYS A 376 10.26 -1.34 28.56
N SER A 377 10.07 -1.46 27.24
CA SER A 377 10.73 -0.61 26.23
C SER A 377 10.13 0.80 26.16
N LYS A 378 10.96 1.82 26.38
CA LYS A 378 10.58 3.24 26.31
C LYS A 378 10.05 3.65 24.94
N GLN A 379 10.62 3.11 23.85
CA GLN A 379 10.23 3.45 22.48
C GLN A 379 8.84 2.91 22.13
N LYS A 380 8.60 1.62 22.40
CA LYS A 380 7.28 0.98 22.19
C LYS A 380 6.21 1.66 23.05
N ARG A 381 6.52 1.95 24.32
CA ARG A 381 5.61 2.69 25.21
C ARG A 381 5.25 4.06 24.64
N LYS A 382 6.22 4.85 24.19
CA LYS A 382 5.97 6.16 23.54
C LYS A 382 5.08 6.02 22.31
N LYS A 383 5.34 5.03 21.46
CA LYS A 383 4.55 4.74 20.25
C LYS A 383 3.10 4.41 20.62
N ALA A 384 2.89 3.45 21.52
CA ALA A 384 1.57 3.05 21.99
C ALA A 384 0.81 4.23 22.63
N THR A 385 1.45 5.06 23.46
CA THR A 385 0.85 6.28 24.03
C THR A 385 0.42 7.28 22.94
N THR A 386 1.25 7.52 21.92
CA THR A 386 0.87 8.42 20.82
C THR A 386 -0.29 7.88 19.99
N ARG A 387 -0.37 6.57 19.78
CA ARG A 387 -1.50 5.91 19.10
C ARG A 387 -2.77 5.99 19.94
N LEU A 388 -2.68 5.66 21.22
CA LEU A 388 -3.78 5.70 22.17
C LEU A 388 -4.41 7.10 22.24
N LYS A 389 -3.60 8.16 22.21
CA LYS A 389 -4.10 9.54 22.17
C LYS A 389 -5.00 9.81 20.96
N VAL A 390 -4.71 9.23 19.80
CA VAL A 390 -5.55 9.35 18.61
C VAL A 390 -6.84 8.55 18.76
N VAL A 391 -6.75 7.30 19.25
CA VAL A 391 -7.91 6.43 19.48
C VAL A 391 -8.87 7.07 20.49
N GLU A 392 -8.37 7.56 21.62
CA GLU A 392 -9.18 8.26 22.62
C GLU A 392 -9.81 9.54 22.06
N ALA A 393 -9.12 10.27 21.18
CA ALA A 393 -9.70 11.46 20.55
C ALA A 393 -10.90 11.11 19.67
N PHE A 394 -10.86 10.00 18.94
CA PHE A 394 -12.02 9.50 18.18
C PHE A 394 -13.16 9.07 19.11
N LYS A 395 -12.86 8.28 20.15
CA LYS A 395 -13.86 7.85 21.14
C LYS A 395 -14.57 9.03 21.81
N ARG A 396 -13.82 10.01 22.32
CA ARG A 396 -14.38 11.19 23.00
C ARG A 396 -15.19 12.10 22.09
N SER A 397 -14.84 12.16 20.79
CA SER A 397 -15.49 13.06 19.84
C SER A 397 -16.69 12.43 19.12
N GLY A 398 -16.86 11.11 19.20
CA GLY A 398 -17.89 10.37 18.46
C GLY A 398 -17.66 10.36 16.94
N ASN A 399 -16.50 10.79 16.46
CA ASN A 399 -16.16 10.73 15.05
C ASN A 399 -15.76 9.31 14.67
N ARG A 400 -16.19 8.84 13.49
CA ARG A 400 -15.72 7.56 12.94
C ARG A 400 -14.40 7.77 12.15
N PRO A 401 -13.42 6.87 12.28
CA PRO A 401 -12.13 6.98 11.56
C PRO A 401 -12.28 6.97 10.03
N GLU A 402 -13.26 6.23 9.52
CA GLU A 402 -13.57 6.13 8.08
C GLU A 402 -13.87 7.49 7.42
N TRP A 403 -14.31 8.50 8.20
CA TRP A 403 -14.57 9.86 7.69
C TRP A 403 -13.31 10.62 7.25
N MET A 404 -12.11 10.07 7.53
CA MET A 404 -10.87 10.56 6.93
C MET A 404 -10.77 10.21 5.43
N ILE A 405 -11.62 9.32 4.94
CA ILE A 405 -11.73 8.92 3.54
C ILE A 405 -13.04 9.47 2.99
N LEU A 406 -12.92 10.21 1.90
CA LEU A 406 -14.03 10.90 1.24
C LEU A 406 -14.64 9.97 0.19
N THR A 407 -15.91 9.66 0.35
CA THR A 407 -16.78 9.11 -0.72
C THR A 407 -17.55 10.23 -1.42
N VAL A 408 -17.82 11.31 -0.70
CA VAL A 408 -18.48 12.51 -1.20
C VAL A 408 -17.58 13.72 -0.99
N LEU A 409 -17.31 14.48 -2.05
CA LEU A 409 -16.47 15.67 -2.01
C LEU A 409 -17.32 16.95 -2.05
N PRO A 410 -17.24 17.85 -1.06
CA PRO A 410 -17.99 19.10 -1.09
C PRO A 410 -17.44 20.10 -2.12
N VAL A 411 -18.35 20.82 -2.76
CA VAL A 411 -18.06 21.90 -3.71
C VAL A 411 -18.42 23.24 -3.07
N ILE A 412 -17.40 24.10 -2.90
CA ILE A 412 -17.58 25.44 -2.33
C ILE A 412 -18.52 26.31 -3.19
N PRO A 413 -19.33 27.19 -2.59
CA PRO A 413 -20.22 28.08 -3.34
C PRO A 413 -19.50 28.91 -4.42
N PRO A 414 -20.12 29.12 -5.60
CA PRO A 414 -19.47 29.70 -6.77
C PRO A 414 -18.99 31.14 -6.56
N ASP A 415 -19.67 31.94 -5.73
CA ASP A 415 -19.26 33.33 -5.47
C ASP A 415 -18.00 33.42 -4.61
N LEU A 416 -17.63 32.33 -3.91
CA LEU A 416 -16.34 32.21 -3.23
C LEU A 416 -15.21 31.78 -4.19
N ARG A 417 -15.55 31.38 -5.42
CA ARG A 417 -14.65 31.00 -6.52
C ARG A 417 -15.08 31.64 -7.85
N PRO A 418 -15.16 32.97 -7.94
CA PRO A 418 -15.82 33.66 -9.03
C PRO A 418 -15.13 33.47 -10.38
N MET A 419 -15.91 33.63 -11.45
CA MET A 419 -15.45 33.79 -12.82
C MET A 419 -15.96 35.15 -13.30
N VAL A 420 -15.03 36.07 -13.55
CA VAL A 420 -15.33 37.47 -13.86
C VAL A 420 -14.87 37.76 -15.29
N GLN A 421 -15.72 38.44 -16.06
CA GLN A 421 -15.36 38.94 -17.38
C GLN A 421 -14.53 40.21 -17.21
N LEU A 422 -13.38 40.26 -17.88
CA LEU A 422 -12.53 41.43 -17.98
C LEU A 422 -12.88 42.23 -19.23
N ASP A 423 -12.45 43.50 -19.25
CA ASP A 423 -12.52 44.35 -20.43
C ASP A 423 -11.78 43.67 -21.60
N GLY A 424 -12.46 43.57 -22.75
CA GLY A 424 -11.96 42.82 -23.92
C GLY A 424 -12.41 41.35 -24.00
N GLY A 425 -13.44 40.94 -23.25
CA GLY A 425 -14.11 39.65 -23.43
C GLY A 425 -13.34 38.43 -22.88
N ARG A 426 -12.21 38.66 -22.21
CA ARG A 426 -11.44 37.62 -21.52
C ARG A 426 -12.11 37.28 -20.18
N PHE A 427 -11.87 36.07 -19.67
CA PHE A 427 -12.36 35.66 -18.36
C PHE A 427 -11.21 35.46 -17.38
N ALA A 428 -11.37 36.01 -16.17
CA ALA A 428 -10.55 35.70 -15.01
C ALA A 428 -11.29 34.67 -14.14
N THR A 429 -10.68 33.50 -13.93
CA THR A 429 -11.26 32.41 -13.15
C THR A 429 -10.44 32.15 -11.89
N SER A 430 -11.11 31.85 -10.77
CA SER A 430 -10.44 31.27 -9.61
C SER A 430 -9.77 29.93 -9.94
N ASP A 431 -8.57 29.71 -9.38
CA ASP A 431 -7.78 28.47 -9.54
C ASP A 431 -8.56 27.23 -9.08
N LEU A 432 -9.43 27.38 -8.08
CA LEU A 432 -10.27 26.30 -7.58
C LEU A 432 -11.16 25.69 -8.67
N ASN A 433 -11.65 26.50 -9.62
CA ASN A 433 -12.50 25.98 -10.69
C ASN A 433 -11.72 24.99 -11.57
N ASP A 434 -10.44 25.28 -11.86
CA ASP A 434 -9.59 24.35 -12.62
C ASP A 434 -9.29 23.07 -11.84
N LEU A 435 -9.11 23.16 -10.51
CA LEU A 435 -8.90 22.01 -9.65
C LEU A 435 -10.16 21.12 -9.56
N TYR A 436 -11.33 21.71 -9.34
CA TYR A 436 -12.60 20.97 -9.37
C TYR A 436 -12.86 20.33 -10.73
N ARG A 437 -12.59 21.04 -11.83
CA ARG A 437 -12.70 20.49 -13.19
C ARG A 437 -11.86 19.23 -13.39
N ARG A 438 -10.63 19.21 -12.85
CA ARG A 438 -9.77 18.03 -12.92
C ARG A 438 -10.39 16.86 -12.17
N VAL A 439 -10.88 17.07 -10.96
CA VAL A 439 -11.55 16.03 -10.17
C VAL A 439 -12.76 15.48 -10.92
N ILE A 440 -13.66 16.34 -11.40
CA ILE A 440 -14.88 15.92 -12.13
C ILE A 440 -14.53 15.13 -13.38
N ASN A 441 -13.56 15.61 -14.18
CA ASN A 441 -13.11 14.90 -15.39
C ASN A 441 -12.58 13.50 -15.09
N ARG A 442 -11.75 13.36 -14.05
CA ARG A 442 -11.19 12.06 -13.63
C ARG A 442 -12.27 11.14 -13.08
N ASN A 443 -13.16 11.68 -12.26
CA ASN A 443 -14.28 10.94 -11.69
C ASN A 443 -15.22 10.41 -12.78
N ASN A 444 -15.62 11.26 -13.73
CA ASN A 444 -16.51 10.87 -14.83
C ASN A 444 -15.83 9.87 -15.78
N ARG A 445 -14.53 10.04 -16.04
CA ARG A 445 -13.76 9.07 -16.82
C ARG A 445 -13.69 7.71 -16.11
N LEU A 446 -13.48 7.69 -14.80
CA LEU A 446 -13.46 6.48 -14.00
C LEU A 446 -14.84 5.78 -14.00
N LYS A 447 -15.95 6.52 -13.81
CA LYS A 447 -17.32 5.95 -13.91
C LYS A 447 -17.53 5.25 -15.26
N ARG A 448 -17.18 5.91 -16.37
CA ARG A 448 -17.26 5.32 -17.73
C ARG A 448 -16.37 4.09 -17.91
N LEU A 449 -15.16 4.10 -17.37
CA LEU A 449 -14.24 2.96 -17.47
C LEU A 449 -14.76 1.73 -16.70
N LEU A 450 -15.43 1.95 -15.57
CA LEU A 450 -16.08 0.90 -14.79
C LEU A 450 -17.28 0.32 -15.56
N GLU A 451 -18.12 1.18 -16.15
CA GLU A 451 -19.27 0.75 -16.97
C GLU A 451 -18.84 -0.07 -18.20
N LEU A 452 -17.71 0.27 -18.81
CA LEU A 452 -17.15 -0.44 -19.97
C LEU A 452 -16.38 -1.72 -19.59
N GLY A 453 -16.19 -2.02 -18.30
CA GLY A 453 -15.41 -3.18 -17.87
C GLY A 453 -13.93 -3.11 -18.27
N ALA A 454 -13.32 -1.92 -18.23
CA ALA A 454 -11.93 -1.74 -18.63
C ALA A 454 -10.96 -2.56 -17.76
N PRO A 455 -9.78 -2.98 -18.27
CA PRO A 455 -8.79 -3.73 -17.50
C PRO A 455 -8.35 -3.02 -16.21
N ASP A 456 -8.08 -3.80 -15.16
CA ASP A 456 -7.69 -3.33 -13.83
C ASP A 456 -6.53 -2.32 -13.83
N VAL A 457 -5.55 -2.50 -14.72
CA VAL A 457 -4.39 -1.59 -14.81
C VAL A 457 -4.83 -0.17 -15.15
N ILE A 458 -5.79 -0.02 -16.08
CA ILE A 458 -6.33 1.28 -16.49
C ILE A 458 -7.15 1.87 -15.36
N ILE A 459 -7.99 1.06 -14.71
CA ILE A 459 -8.81 1.48 -13.57
C ILE A 459 -7.90 1.97 -12.42
N ARG A 460 -6.86 1.22 -12.05
CA ARG A 460 -5.91 1.59 -10.98
C ARG A 460 -5.22 2.92 -11.30
N ASN A 461 -4.79 3.13 -12.54
CA ASN A 461 -4.18 4.40 -12.92
C ASN A 461 -5.19 5.56 -12.82
N GLU A 462 -6.43 5.37 -13.24
CA GLU A 462 -7.45 6.44 -13.13
C GLU A 462 -7.85 6.70 -11.67
N LYS A 463 -7.96 5.66 -10.81
CA LYS A 463 -8.13 5.80 -9.35
C LYS A 463 -6.97 6.58 -8.73
N ARG A 464 -5.72 6.29 -9.11
CA ARG A 464 -4.52 7.05 -8.68
C ARG A 464 -4.60 8.51 -9.11
N MET A 465 -4.98 8.78 -10.35
CA MET A 465 -5.13 10.15 -10.86
C MET A 465 -6.26 10.92 -10.17
N LEU A 466 -7.35 10.24 -9.80
CA LEU A 466 -8.44 10.83 -9.02
C LEU A 466 -7.97 11.23 -7.62
N GLN A 467 -7.23 10.36 -6.92
CA GLN A 467 -6.60 10.65 -5.63
C GLN A 467 -5.69 11.90 -5.75
N GLU A 468 -4.82 11.95 -6.76
CA GLU A 468 -3.93 13.10 -6.99
C GLU A 468 -4.69 14.40 -7.32
N ALA A 469 -5.81 14.31 -8.02
CA ALA A 469 -6.65 15.46 -8.33
C ALA A 469 -7.32 16.04 -7.07
N VAL A 470 -7.84 15.18 -6.19
CA VAL A 470 -8.42 15.60 -4.90
C VAL A 470 -7.35 16.13 -3.95
N ASP A 471 -6.17 15.49 -3.93
CA ASP A 471 -5.01 15.98 -3.17
C ASP A 471 -4.67 17.42 -3.59
N SER A 472 -4.57 17.67 -4.89
CA SER A 472 -4.28 19.01 -5.43
C SER A 472 -5.37 20.05 -5.11
N LEU A 473 -6.64 19.63 -5.07
CA LEU A 473 -7.74 20.51 -4.68
C LEU A 473 -7.63 20.94 -3.22
N ILE A 474 -7.35 20.00 -2.32
CA ILE A 474 -7.29 20.24 -0.88
C ILE A 474 -5.98 20.92 -0.48
N ASP A 475 -4.83 20.37 -0.89
CA ASP A 475 -3.49 20.88 -0.57
C ASP A 475 -2.49 20.57 -1.71
N ASN A 476 -2.34 21.54 -2.63
CA ASN A 476 -1.47 21.42 -3.81
C ASN A 476 0.04 21.52 -3.50
N SER A 477 0.41 21.83 -2.25
CA SER A 477 1.81 22.08 -1.89
C SER A 477 2.63 20.80 -1.66
N GLN A 478 1.97 19.66 -1.43
CA GLN A 478 2.59 18.45 -0.87
C GLN A 478 3.08 17.42 -1.92
N ARG A 479 2.36 17.20 -3.03
CA ARG A 479 2.74 16.22 -4.09
C ARG A 479 2.13 16.58 -5.43
N GLY A 480 2.90 16.33 -6.50
CA GLY A 480 2.36 16.33 -7.87
C GLY A 480 1.72 17.67 -8.22
N LYS A 481 2.49 18.75 -8.07
CA LYS A 481 2.02 20.13 -8.16
C LYS A 481 1.16 20.35 -9.40
N ALA A 482 -0.12 20.63 -9.19
CA ALA A 482 -1.02 21.04 -10.25
C ALA A 482 -0.60 22.43 -10.76
N LEU A 483 -0.03 22.44 -11.97
CA LEU A 483 0.33 23.66 -12.68
C LEU A 483 -0.86 24.22 -13.44
N SER A 484 -0.91 25.54 -13.59
CA SER A 484 -1.85 26.22 -14.48
C SER A 484 -1.68 25.74 -15.93
N ARG A 485 -2.73 25.86 -16.76
CA ARG A 485 -2.70 25.45 -18.18
C ARG A 485 -1.57 26.10 -18.98
N ARG A 486 -1.13 27.31 -18.59
CA ARG A 486 -0.01 28.04 -19.22
C ARG A 486 1.36 27.63 -18.64
N GLY A 487 1.42 26.63 -17.77
CA GLY A 487 2.64 26.02 -17.21
C GLY A 487 3.41 26.86 -16.17
N ARG A 488 3.24 28.19 -16.14
CA ARG A 488 4.12 29.09 -15.38
C ARG A 488 3.80 29.25 -13.89
N ARG A 489 2.62 28.84 -13.41
CA ARG A 489 2.16 29.13 -12.04
C ARG A 489 1.46 27.94 -11.39
N GLU A 490 1.79 27.68 -10.13
CA GLU A 490 1.09 26.72 -9.28
C GLU A 490 -0.33 27.21 -8.94
N LEU A 491 -1.31 26.31 -9.06
CA LEU A 491 -2.70 26.61 -8.71
C LEU A 491 -2.84 26.67 -7.18
N LYS A 492 -3.61 27.64 -6.69
CA LYS A 492 -3.90 27.75 -5.25
C LYS A 492 -5.00 26.77 -4.83
N SER A 493 -4.70 25.96 -3.83
CA SER A 493 -5.62 24.99 -3.22
C SER A 493 -6.51 25.61 -2.15
N LEU A 494 -7.48 24.83 -1.63
CA LEU A 494 -8.30 25.23 -0.49
C LEU A 494 -7.45 25.53 0.76
N SER A 495 -6.40 24.74 1.01
CA SER A 495 -5.47 24.99 2.12
C SER A 495 -4.72 26.31 1.96
N ASP A 496 -4.31 26.67 0.75
CA ASP A 496 -3.58 27.92 0.47
C ASP A 496 -4.47 29.16 0.67
N MET A 497 -5.79 29.00 0.49
CA MET A 497 -6.73 30.07 0.80
C MET A 497 -6.82 30.35 2.30
N LEU A 498 -6.51 29.38 3.15
CA LEU A 498 -6.56 29.52 4.61
C LEU A 498 -5.21 29.95 5.20
N LYS A 499 -4.11 29.40 4.70
CA LYS A 499 -2.75 29.54 5.26
C LYS A 499 -1.99 30.76 4.72
N GLY A 500 -0.95 31.17 5.44
CA GLY A 500 0.02 32.20 5.01
C GLY A 500 -0.43 33.65 5.20
N LYS A 501 0.46 34.61 4.87
CA LYS A 501 0.20 36.05 5.02
C LYS A 501 -0.99 36.54 4.17
N LYS A 502 -1.18 35.94 2.99
CA LYS A 502 -2.28 36.26 2.05
C LYS A 502 -3.54 35.40 2.29
N GLY A 503 -3.53 34.48 3.25
CA GLY A 503 -4.65 33.61 3.58
C GLY A 503 -5.80 34.34 4.29
N ARG A 504 -6.97 33.71 4.31
CA ARG A 504 -8.23 34.26 4.84
C ARG A 504 -8.11 34.73 6.29
N PHE A 505 -7.48 33.95 7.17
CA PHE A 505 -7.36 34.31 8.59
C PHE A 505 -6.59 35.62 8.79
N ARG A 506 -5.39 35.73 8.21
CA ARG A 506 -4.53 36.90 8.42
C ARG A 506 -4.96 38.13 7.65
N ARG A 507 -5.44 37.97 6.40
CA ARG A 507 -5.73 39.09 5.51
C ARG A 507 -7.18 39.58 5.58
N ASN A 508 -8.12 38.70 5.94
CA ASN A 508 -9.54 39.00 5.85
C ASN A 508 -10.28 38.89 7.18
N LEU A 509 -9.75 38.19 8.19
CA LEU A 509 -10.38 38.09 9.50
C LEU A 509 -9.70 38.99 10.53
N LEU A 510 -8.38 38.89 10.69
CA LEU A 510 -7.62 39.70 11.65
C LEU A 510 -7.46 41.18 11.23
N GLY A 511 -7.49 41.45 9.93
CA GLY A 511 -7.49 42.80 9.38
C GLY A 511 -8.42 42.86 8.18
N LYS A 512 -9.11 43.99 8.01
CA LYS A 512 -10.00 44.24 6.86
C LYS A 512 -9.79 45.67 6.38
N ARG A 513 -10.12 45.91 5.12
CA ARG A 513 -10.36 47.27 4.66
C ARG A 513 -11.65 47.76 5.30
N VAL A 514 -11.64 49.01 5.73
CA VAL A 514 -12.76 49.65 6.42
C VAL A 514 -13.23 50.83 5.58
N ASP A 515 -14.54 51.01 5.52
CA ASP A 515 -15.14 52.22 4.95
C ASP A 515 -14.89 53.42 5.89
N TYR A 516 -15.14 54.64 5.42
CA TYR A 516 -14.89 55.89 6.18
C TYR A 516 -13.44 56.01 6.66
N SER A 517 -12.50 55.72 5.78
CA SER A 517 -11.06 55.88 6.02
C SER A 517 -10.40 56.63 4.86
N GLY A 518 -9.33 57.37 5.18
CA GLY A 518 -8.56 58.17 4.24
C GLY A 518 -7.06 58.02 4.48
N ARG A 519 -6.25 58.46 3.52
CA ARG A 519 -4.79 58.53 3.63
C ARG A 519 -4.32 59.80 2.91
N SER A 520 -3.45 60.56 3.56
CA SER A 520 -2.69 61.64 2.95
C SER A 520 -1.34 61.78 3.65
N VAL A 521 -0.45 62.57 3.06
CA VAL A 521 0.85 62.94 3.61
C VAL A 521 0.64 63.79 4.86
N ILE A 522 1.51 63.62 5.86
CA ILE A 522 1.51 64.46 7.06
C ILE A 522 2.46 65.65 6.95
N VAL A 523 2.06 66.76 7.55
CA VAL A 523 2.88 67.99 7.71
C VAL A 523 2.80 68.45 9.15
N VAL A 524 3.82 69.18 9.62
CA VAL A 524 3.86 69.66 11.00
C VAL A 524 2.82 70.78 11.22
N GLY A 525 2.02 70.66 12.28
CA GLY A 525 1.05 71.67 12.70
C GLY A 525 1.37 72.25 14.08
N PRO A 526 2.36 73.16 14.20
CA PRO A 526 2.80 73.69 15.49
C PRO A 526 1.73 74.52 16.22
N GLN A 527 0.75 75.08 15.49
CA GLN A 527 -0.37 75.86 16.01
C GLN A 527 -1.50 75.01 16.63
N LEU A 528 -1.47 73.69 16.43
CA LEU A 528 -2.52 72.79 16.93
C LEU A 528 -2.37 72.58 18.44
N LYS A 529 -3.48 72.35 19.14
CA LYS A 529 -3.43 71.79 20.51
C LYS A 529 -3.08 70.30 20.46
N LEU A 530 -2.63 69.74 21.58
CA LEU A 530 -2.26 68.32 21.67
C LEU A 530 -3.39 67.37 21.26
N SER A 531 -4.65 67.74 21.52
CA SER A 531 -5.83 66.96 21.17
C SER A 531 -6.31 67.16 19.73
N GLN A 532 -5.67 68.02 18.93
CA GLN A 532 -6.16 68.45 17.63
C GLN A 532 -5.31 67.93 16.48
N CYS A 533 -5.93 67.74 15.32
CA CYS A 533 -5.25 67.50 14.06
C CYS A 533 -5.87 68.35 12.95
N GLY A 534 -5.07 68.79 11.97
CA GLY A 534 -5.62 69.47 10.79
C GLY A 534 -6.04 68.46 9.74
N LEU A 535 -7.30 68.49 9.33
CA LEU A 535 -7.87 67.59 8.33
C LEU A 535 -8.28 68.38 7.07
N PRO A 536 -7.79 68.00 5.88
CA PRO A 536 -8.18 68.62 4.62
C PRO A 536 -9.69 68.62 4.40
N LYS A 537 -10.25 69.77 3.99
CA LYS A 537 -11.68 69.93 3.70
C LYS A 537 -12.26 68.88 2.76
N SER A 538 -11.57 68.55 1.67
CA SER A 538 -12.00 67.54 0.71
C SER A 538 -12.03 66.12 1.30
N MET A 539 -11.03 65.78 2.13
CA MET A 539 -10.98 64.50 2.83
C MET A 539 -12.09 64.40 3.87
N ALA A 540 -12.29 65.47 4.66
CA ALA A 540 -13.32 65.53 5.67
C ALA A 540 -14.72 65.39 5.05
N LEU A 541 -14.98 66.04 3.92
CA LEU A 541 -16.25 65.94 3.21
C LEU A 541 -16.60 64.49 2.83
N GLU A 542 -15.63 63.69 2.40
CA GLU A 542 -15.83 62.28 2.08
C GLU A 542 -16.03 61.41 3.33
N LEU A 543 -15.21 61.61 4.36
CA LEU A 543 -15.30 60.83 5.60
C LEU A 543 -16.64 61.06 6.31
N TYR A 544 -17.11 62.31 6.33
CA TYR A 544 -18.34 62.70 7.03
C TYR A 544 -19.56 62.76 6.11
N ARG A 545 -19.45 62.33 4.84
CA ARG A 545 -20.48 62.46 3.81
C ARG A 545 -21.90 62.10 4.28
N PRO A 546 -22.16 60.97 4.98
CA PRO A 546 -23.51 60.64 5.43
C PRO A 546 -24.08 61.65 6.44
N PHE A 547 -23.23 62.18 7.32
CA PHE A 547 -23.60 63.14 8.34
C PHE A 547 -23.88 64.51 7.74
N VAL A 548 -23.06 64.94 6.77
CA VAL A 548 -23.28 66.19 6.02
C VAL A 548 -24.60 66.13 5.27
N ILE A 549 -24.91 65.01 4.60
CA ILE A 549 -26.20 64.80 3.94
C ILE A 549 -27.37 64.94 4.93
N ALA A 550 -27.26 64.34 6.11
CA ALA A 550 -28.30 64.44 7.13
C ALA A 550 -28.49 65.88 7.61
N ARG A 551 -27.39 66.61 7.84
CA ARG A 551 -27.40 68.01 8.29
C ARG A 551 -27.98 68.97 7.24
N LEU A 552 -27.64 68.78 5.97
CA LEU A 552 -28.19 69.57 4.86
C LEU A 552 -29.72 69.41 4.71
N VAL A 553 -30.23 68.21 4.98
CA VAL A 553 -31.69 67.97 4.99
C VAL A 553 -32.33 68.57 6.24
N GLN A 554 -31.69 68.43 7.42
CA GLN A 554 -32.19 68.99 8.68
C GLN A 554 -32.29 70.53 8.65
N ASN A 555 -31.32 71.20 8.04
CA ASN A 555 -31.30 72.66 7.91
C ASN A 555 -32.16 73.18 6.74
N ASN A 556 -32.95 72.31 6.09
CA ASN A 556 -33.77 72.63 4.92
C ASN A 556 -33.01 73.16 3.68
N TYR A 557 -31.68 73.01 3.62
CA TYR A 557 -30.90 73.31 2.41
C TYR A 557 -31.19 72.33 1.27
N ALA A 558 -31.61 71.10 1.59
CA ALA A 558 -32.03 70.10 0.61
C ALA A 558 -33.34 69.42 1.00
N ALA A 559 -34.28 69.31 0.06
CA ALA A 559 -35.57 68.64 0.29
C ALA A 559 -35.45 67.11 0.49
N ASN A 560 -34.40 66.48 -0.03
CA ASN A 560 -34.19 65.03 0.11
C ASN A 560 -32.71 64.65 0.00
N VAL A 561 -32.39 63.41 0.37
CA VAL A 561 -31.04 62.84 0.33
C VAL A 561 -30.39 62.92 -1.06
N LYS A 562 -31.17 62.75 -2.14
CA LYS A 562 -30.65 62.85 -3.51
C LYS A 562 -30.28 64.30 -3.88
N GLY A 563 -31.07 65.27 -3.45
CA GLY A 563 -30.80 66.70 -3.59
C GLY A 563 -29.54 67.09 -2.83
N ALA A 564 -29.40 66.65 -1.58
CA ALA A 564 -28.21 66.87 -0.77
C ALA A 564 -26.94 66.31 -1.44
N ARG A 565 -27.01 65.10 -2.03
CA ARG A 565 -25.88 64.54 -2.80
C ARG A 565 -25.47 65.41 -3.98
N ARG A 566 -26.44 65.96 -4.74
CA ARG A 566 -26.13 66.89 -5.85
C ARG A 566 -25.51 68.19 -5.37
N LEU A 567 -25.90 68.71 -4.20
CA LEU A 567 -25.28 69.91 -3.62
C LEU A 567 -23.82 69.66 -3.25
N ILE A 568 -23.53 68.49 -2.67
CA ILE A 568 -22.16 68.05 -2.35
C ILE A 568 -21.33 67.91 -3.63
N GLU A 569 -21.86 67.25 -4.67
CA GLU A 569 -21.16 67.09 -5.96
C GLU A 569 -20.88 68.43 -6.67
N ARG A 570 -21.68 69.47 -6.40
CA ARG A 570 -21.52 70.83 -6.95
C ARG A 570 -20.67 71.76 -6.07
N ASN A 571 -20.12 71.27 -4.95
CA ASN A 571 -19.30 72.05 -4.00
C ASN A 571 -19.94 73.39 -3.59
N ARG A 572 -21.23 73.36 -3.29
CA ARG A 572 -22.01 74.53 -2.86
C ARG A 572 -21.55 75.02 -1.46
N PRO A 573 -21.54 76.34 -1.18
CA PRO A 573 -20.97 76.88 0.06
C PRO A 573 -21.66 76.38 1.33
N GLU A 574 -22.96 76.12 1.28
CA GLU A 574 -23.79 75.60 2.37
C GLU A 574 -23.30 74.22 2.87
N VAL A 575 -22.58 73.49 2.02
CA VAL A 575 -21.97 72.19 2.38
C VAL A 575 -20.84 72.36 3.39
N TRP A 576 -20.07 73.44 3.31
CA TRP A 576 -18.94 73.69 4.19
C TRP A 576 -19.41 74.11 5.59
N GLU A 577 -20.44 74.94 5.67
CA GLU A 577 -21.11 75.28 6.93
C GLU A 577 -21.66 74.03 7.63
N ALA A 578 -22.33 73.16 6.86
CA ALA A 578 -22.84 71.90 7.38
C ALA A 578 -21.71 70.95 7.82
N LEU A 579 -20.57 70.94 7.13
CA LEU A 579 -19.41 70.11 7.47
C LEU A 579 -18.74 70.57 8.77
N GLU A 580 -18.55 71.87 8.96
CA GLU A 580 -17.95 72.45 10.16
C GLU A 580 -18.77 72.12 11.42
N GLY A 581 -20.10 72.26 11.33
CA GLY A 581 -21.01 71.88 12.42
C GLY A 581 -21.00 70.37 12.75
N VAL A 582 -20.70 69.50 11.80
CA VAL A 582 -20.66 68.04 12.00
C VAL A 582 -19.35 67.56 12.61
N ILE A 583 -18.25 68.26 12.33
CA ILE A 583 -16.89 67.87 12.73
C ILE A 583 -16.64 68.07 14.22
N GLY A 584 -17.10 69.19 14.80
CA GLY A 584 -16.80 69.54 16.19
C GLY A 584 -17.26 68.52 17.23
N GLU A 585 -18.26 67.69 16.92
CA GLU A 585 -18.80 66.69 17.84
C GLU A 585 -18.10 65.32 17.76
N ARG A 586 -17.20 65.11 16.78
CA ARG A 586 -16.78 63.75 16.36
C ARG A 586 -15.27 63.65 16.11
N PRO A 587 -14.50 63.03 17.03
CA PRO A 587 -13.07 62.84 16.83
C PRO A 587 -12.78 61.86 15.68
N VAL A 588 -11.59 62.00 15.09
CA VAL A 588 -11.02 61.06 14.11
C VAL A 588 -9.89 60.25 14.73
N LEU A 589 -9.64 59.07 14.19
CA LEU A 589 -8.47 58.27 14.55
C LEU A 589 -7.39 58.44 13.48
N LEU A 590 -6.21 58.91 13.90
CA LEU A 590 -5.02 58.91 13.05
C LEU A 590 -4.18 57.66 13.32
N ASN A 591 -3.63 57.08 12.26
CA ASN A 591 -2.81 55.88 12.32
C ASN A 591 -1.64 56.02 11.34
N ARG A 592 -0.42 55.70 11.80
CA ARG A 592 0.76 55.55 10.96
C ARG A 592 1.25 54.10 10.98
N ALA A 593 1.50 53.53 9.80
CA ALA A 593 2.05 52.19 9.69
C ALA A 593 3.60 52.25 9.70
N PRO A 594 4.30 51.34 10.39
CA PRO A 594 3.77 50.19 11.15
C PRO A 594 3.26 50.55 12.55
N THR A 595 2.09 50.03 12.94
CA THR A 595 1.53 50.19 14.29
C THR A 595 2.22 49.22 15.27
N LEU A 596 3.29 49.66 15.94
CA LEU A 596 4.09 48.81 16.84
C LEU A 596 3.46 48.61 18.23
N HIS A 597 2.74 49.61 18.72
CA HIS A 597 2.10 49.62 20.03
C HIS A 597 0.81 50.45 19.99
N ARG A 598 0.05 50.46 21.09
CA ARG A 598 -1.26 51.13 21.17
C ARG A 598 -1.26 52.60 20.70
N LEU A 599 -0.19 53.35 20.98
CA LEU A 599 -0.10 54.77 20.64
C LEU A 599 0.15 55.06 19.14
N GLY A 600 0.31 54.03 18.31
CA GLY A 600 0.36 54.19 16.86
C GLY A 600 -1.03 54.47 16.25
N ILE A 601 -2.09 54.44 17.06
CA ILE A 601 -3.42 54.93 16.74
C ILE A 601 -3.84 55.88 17.86
N GLN A 602 -4.16 57.13 17.55
CA GLN A 602 -4.64 58.09 18.54
C GLN A 602 -5.84 58.87 18.00
N ALA A 603 -6.69 59.32 18.91
CA ALA A 603 -7.87 60.12 18.59
C ALA A 603 -7.52 61.61 18.64
N PHE A 604 -8.03 62.35 17.67
CA PHE A 604 -7.86 63.81 17.58
C PHE A 604 -9.18 64.47 17.20
N GLU A 605 -9.36 65.70 17.66
CA GLU A 605 -10.38 66.63 17.21
C GLU A 605 -9.93 67.23 15.86
N PRO A 606 -10.67 67.00 14.77
CA PRO A 606 -10.26 67.51 13.46
C PRO A 606 -10.59 69.00 13.33
N ILE A 607 -9.60 69.79 12.93
CA ILE A 607 -9.77 71.17 12.48
C ILE A 607 -9.71 71.19 10.96
N LEU A 608 -10.69 71.80 10.31
CA LEU A 608 -10.70 71.95 8.86
C LEU A 608 -9.57 72.85 8.39
N ILE A 609 -8.75 72.34 7.48
CA ILE A 609 -7.65 73.09 6.86
C ILE A 609 -7.78 73.09 5.34
N GLU A 610 -7.21 74.13 4.72
CA GLU A 610 -7.00 74.19 3.27
C GLU A 610 -5.81 73.31 2.85
N GLY A 611 -5.83 72.87 1.59
CA GLY A 611 -4.80 71.98 1.04
C GLY A 611 -5.17 70.50 1.12
N SER A 612 -4.16 69.63 1.00
CA SER A 612 -4.34 68.17 0.89
C SER A 612 -3.60 67.37 1.96
N ALA A 613 -2.67 67.96 2.69
CA ALA A 613 -1.86 67.29 3.71
C ALA A 613 -2.51 67.36 5.10
N ILE A 614 -2.35 66.31 5.91
CA ILE A 614 -2.85 66.26 7.29
C ILE A 614 -1.85 66.98 8.19
N GLN A 615 -2.31 67.91 9.02
CA GLN A 615 -1.44 68.53 10.02
C GLN A 615 -1.40 67.69 11.30
N LEU A 616 -0.20 67.30 11.72
CA LEU A 616 0.05 66.51 12.91
C LEU A 616 0.74 67.36 13.99
N HIS A 617 0.32 67.18 15.24
CA HIS A 617 0.94 67.85 16.38
C HIS A 617 2.38 67.34 16.61
N PRO A 618 3.38 68.21 16.83
CA PRO A 618 4.79 67.79 16.90
C PRO A 618 5.11 66.88 18.09
N LEU A 619 4.39 66.94 19.21
CA LEU A 619 4.65 66.07 20.37
C LEU A 619 4.25 64.59 20.15
N VAL A 620 3.30 64.31 19.26
CA VAL A 620 2.82 62.93 19.05
C VAL A 620 3.66 62.17 18.02
N THR A 621 4.55 62.86 17.29
CA THR A 621 5.43 62.26 16.27
C THR A 621 6.29 61.15 16.85
N THR A 622 6.80 61.31 18.06
CA THR A 622 7.59 60.29 18.78
C THR A 622 6.81 58.98 18.95
N ALA A 623 5.52 59.06 19.30
CA ALA A 623 4.67 57.89 19.47
C ALA A 623 4.30 57.23 18.14
N PHE A 624 4.08 58.02 17.07
CA PHE A 624 3.86 57.48 15.73
C PHE A 624 5.16 57.05 15.03
N ASN A 625 6.32 57.36 15.63
CA ASN A 625 7.64 57.35 15.01
C ASN A 625 7.65 58.07 13.64
N ALA A 626 6.89 59.16 13.55
CA ALA A 626 6.61 59.89 12.32
C ALA A 626 7.61 61.02 12.09
N ASP A 627 8.08 61.15 10.87
CA ASP A 627 8.83 62.28 10.34
C ASP A 627 8.04 62.97 9.21
N PHE A 628 8.61 64.00 8.60
CA PHE A 628 7.93 64.82 7.60
C PHE A 628 8.65 64.79 6.24
N ASP A 629 9.27 63.65 5.91
CA ASP A 629 10.02 63.41 4.66
C ASP A 629 9.15 62.77 3.55
N GLY A 630 7.87 62.54 3.82
CA GLY A 630 6.91 61.94 2.88
C GLY A 630 5.94 60.94 3.50
N ASP A 631 6.02 60.73 4.82
CA ASP A 631 5.12 59.93 5.67
C ASP A 631 3.61 60.15 5.46
#